data_AF-A0A5P1F0Q2-F1
#
_entry.id   AF-A0A5P1F0Q2-F1
#
_cell.length_a   1.000
_cell.length_b   1.000
_cell.length_c   1.000
_cell.angle_alpha   90.00
_cell.angle_beta   90.00
_cell.angle_gamma   90.00
#
_symmetry.space_group_name_H-M   'P 1'
#
loop_
_entity.id
_entity.type
_entity.pdbx_description
1 polymer ?
#
loop_
_entity_poly.entity_id
_entity_poly.type
_entity_poly.pdbx_seq_one_letter_code
_entity_poly.pdbx_strand_id
1 'polypeptide(L)'
;MASRDSSKLPQINFSGLSLASSGSEEWTTARSQVMRALSELTAFEIVYDTITPEIREAVFGKALKELFALPNEAKIRTNCPETPGHNNYSVVLGSDYEALTIPDFNVGRNFDKFVGLLMGEKGNPEFRDVVYTFMMLLMEVDQMVRKMIFEGFGVEKYFDKHLESYEHYMRFSHYGPPKTRDQPANSLAVHTDMAFSTVLCQHEEEGLEILTKDGSWITPSRNSLTFMVGDELSVSNCDFKLIL
;
A
#
# COMPACT_ATOMS: atom_id res chain seq x y z
N MET A 1 35.86 2.51 -8.93
CA MET A 1 34.40 2.75 -8.84
C MET A 1 33.74 1.42 -9.18
N ALA A 2 33.35 0.65 -8.16
CA ALA A 2 32.63 -0.60 -8.38
C ALA A 2 31.19 -0.25 -8.77
N SER A 3 30.63 -0.93 -9.76
CA SER A 3 29.23 -0.80 -10.14
C SER A 3 28.35 -1.09 -8.92
N ARG A 4 27.46 -0.15 -8.58
CA ARG A 4 26.32 -0.43 -7.72
C ARG A 4 25.42 -1.39 -8.48
N ASP A 5 25.63 -2.69 -8.32
CA ASP A 5 24.61 -3.67 -8.67
C ASP A 5 23.51 -3.46 -7.64
N SER A 6 22.48 -2.68 -7.98
CA SER A 6 21.33 -2.47 -7.11
C SER A 6 20.61 -3.81 -7.00
N SER A 7 20.73 -4.48 -5.87
CA SER A 7 19.94 -5.68 -5.57
C SER A 7 18.46 -5.36 -5.79
N LYS A 8 17.80 -6.07 -6.69
CA LYS A 8 16.36 -5.92 -6.92
C LYS A 8 15.59 -6.64 -5.83
N LEU A 9 14.38 -6.16 -5.54
CA LEU A 9 13.45 -6.92 -4.70
C LEU A 9 13.10 -8.25 -5.38
N PRO A 10 12.93 -9.34 -4.61
CA PRO A 10 12.43 -10.60 -5.15
C PRO A 10 11.00 -10.40 -5.65
N GLN A 11 10.70 -10.97 -6.82
CA GLN A 11 9.34 -11.01 -7.37
C GLN A 11 8.69 -12.34 -7.04
N ILE A 12 7.50 -12.29 -6.46
CA ILE A 12 6.73 -13.46 -6.04
C ILE A 12 5.42 -13.48 -6.82
N ASN A 13 5.10 -14.64 -7.41
CA ASN A 13 3.92 -14.79 -8.26
C ASN A 13 2.68 -15.15 -7.44
N PHE A 14 1.68 -14.27 -7.53
CA PHE A 14 0.35 -14.41 -6.93
C PHE A 14 -0.75 -14.61 -7.98
N SER A 15 -0.41 -14.64 -9.28
CA SER A 15 -1.37 -14.88 -10.35
C SER A 15 -2.05 -16.24 -10.18
N GLY A 16 -3.39 -16.23 -10.23
CA GLY A 16 -4.23 -17.41 -9.98
C GLY A 16 -4.29 -17.90 -8.52
N LEU A 17 -3.63 -17.21 -7.58
CA LEU A 17 -3.79 -17.49 -6.15
C LEU A 17 -4.98 -16.73 -5.57
N SER A 18 -5.57 -17.34 -4.54
CA SER A 18 -6.59 -16.76 -3.67
C SER A 18 -6.45 -17.35 -2.27
N LEU A 19 -7.19 -16.84 -1.28
CA LEU A 19 -7.22 -17.44 0.06
C LEU A 19 -7.66 -18.92 0.06
N ALA A 20 -8.45 -19.32 -0.94
CA ALA A 20 -8.91 -20.69 -1.15
C ALA A 20 -7.80 -21.61 -1.71
N SER A 21 -6.74 -21.04 -2.29
CA SER A 21 -5.57 -21.79 -2.75
C SER A 21 -4.68 -22.28 -1.61
N SER A 22 -4.94 -21.87 -0.36
CA SER A 22 -4.20 -22.33 0.83
C SER A 22 -4.16 -23.87 0.90
N GLY A 23 -2.95 -24.40 1.04
CA GLY A 23 -2.66 -25.84 1.00
C GLY A 23 -2.30 -26.39 -0.39
N SER A 24 -2.40 -25.62 -1.47
CA SER A 24 -1.90 -26.02 -2.79
C SER A 24 -0.36 -25.98 -2.87
N GLU A 25 0.21 -26.59 -3.91
CA GLU A 25 1.66 -26.57 -4.15
C GLU A 25 2.15 -25.16 -4.52
N GLU A 26 1.38 -24.45 -5.33
CA GLU A 26 1.65 -23.06 -5.74
C GLU A 26 1.61 -22.13 -4.52
N TRP A 27 0.60 -22.28 -3.66
CA TRP A 27 0.49 -21.52 -2.41
C TRP A 27 1.66 -21.82 -1.47
N THR A 28 2.04 -23.09 -1.31
CA THR A 28 3.16 -23.49 -0.46
C THR A 28 4.49 -22.92 -0.96
N THR A 29 4.66 -22.87 -2.28
CA THR A 29 5.81 -22.27 -2.94
C THR A 29 5.85 -20.76 -2.72
N ALA A 30 4.75 -20.06 -3.00
CA ALA A 30 4.63 -18.62 -2.78
C ALA A 30 4.87 -18.25 -1.31
N ARG A 31 4.26 -18.98 -0.37
CA ARG A 31 4.49 -18.80 1.08
C ARG A 31 5.96 -18.92 1.44
N SER A 32 6.65 -19.94 0.92
CA SER A 32 8.08 -20.14 1.22
C SER A 32 8.93 -18.98 0.70
N GLN A 33 8.61 -18.45 -0.49
CA GLN A 33 9.26 -17.26 -1.05
C GLN A 33 8.95 -16.01 -0.23
N VAL A 34 7.70 -15.81 0.21
CA VAL A 34 7.28 -14.70 1.05
C VAL A 34 8.07 -14.71 2.35
N MET A 35 8.06 -15.82 3.08
CA MET A 35 8.77 -15.92 4.36
C MET A 35 10.26 -15.63 4.22
N ARG A 36 10.88 -16.12 3.14
CA ARG A 36 12.28 -15.82 2.84
C ARG A 36 12.51 -14.33 2.57
N ALA A 37 11.75 -13.74 1.65
CA ALA A 37 11.92 -12.34 1.27
C ALA A 37 11.73 -11.39 2.46
N LEU A 38 10.72 -11.67 3.30
CA LEU A 38 10.51 -10.90 4.51
C LEU A 38 11.70 -11.02 5.46
N SER A 39 12.27 -12.21 5.64
CA SER A 39 13.39 -12.43 6.56
C SER A 39 14.67 -11.71 6.13
N GLU A 40 14.90 -11.63 4.82
CA GLU A 40 16.11 -11.04 4.23
C GLU A 40 15.97 -9.51 4.05
N LEU A 41 14.85 -9.04 3.49
CA LEU A 41 14.70 -7.67 2.97
C LEU A 41 13.49 -6.90 3.53
N THR A 42 12.61 -7.54 4.31
CA THR A 42 11.35 -6.94 4.83
C THR A 42 10.37 -6.44 3.76
N ALA A 43 10.65 -6.69 2.48
CA ALA A 43 9.84 -6.28 1.35
C ALA A 43 10.01 -7.22 0.15
N PHE A 44 9.02 -7.25 -0.74
CA PHE A 44 9.08 -7.96 -2.02
C PHE A 44 8.08 -7.37 -3.03
N GLU A 45 8.30 -7.68 -4.30
CA GLU A 45 7.38 -7.34 -5.39
C GLU A 45 6.41 -8.49 -5.65
N ILE A 46 5.15 -8.13 -5.91
CA ILE A 46 4.05 -9.02 -6.20
C ILE A 46 3.76 -8.97 -7.69
N VAL A 47 3.81 -10.14 -8.33
CA VAL A 47 3.26 -10.34 -9.67
C VAL A 47 1.83 -10.82 -9.52
N TYR A 48 0.86 -10.01 -9.95
CA TYR A 48 -0.56 -10.31 -9.78
C TYR A 48 -1.33 -9.90 -11.04
N ASP A 49 -1.68 -10.89 -11.86
CA ASP A 49 -2.33 -10.72 -13.17
C ASP A 49 -3.74 -10.13 -13.11
N THR A 50 -4.38 -10.21 -11.95
CA THR A 50 -5.73 -9.68 -11.74
C THR A 50 -5.76 -8.14 -11.75
N ILE A 51 -4.66 -7.48 -11.36
CA ILE A 51 -4.51 -6.02 -11.55
C ILE A 51 -3.94 -5.77 -12.95
N THR A 52 -4.83 -5.70 -13.93
CA THR A 52 -4.45 -5.51 -15.33
C THR A 52 -4.00 -4.06 -15.63
N PRO A 53 -3.31 -3.82 -16.75
CA PRO A 53 -3.01 -2.46 -17.22
C PRO A 53 -4.25 -1.57 -17.36
N GLU A 54 -5.39 -2.13 -17.76
CA GLU A 54 -6.66 -1.39 -17.91
C GLU A 54 -7.20 -0.94 -16.54
N ILE A 55 -7.13 -1.80 -15.51
CA ILE A 55 -7.50 -1.43 -14.14
C ILE A 55 -6.56 -0.33 -13.63
N ARG A 56 -5.25 -0.47 -13.86
CA ARG A 56 -4.26 0.55 -13.48
C ARG A 56 -4.55 1.88 -14.16
N GLU A 57 -4.84 1.90 -15.45
CA GLU A 57 -5.17 3.12 -16.17
C GLU A 57 -6.50 3.73 -15.70
N ALA A 58 -7.52 2.91 -15.44
CA ALA A 58 -8.79 3.41 -14.89
C ALA A 58 -8.58 4.10 -13.53
N VAL A 59 -7.74 3.52 -12.67
CA VAL A 59 -7.42 4.06 -11.34
C VAL A 59 -6.53 5.31 -11.45
N PHE A 60 -5.31 5.17 -11.97
CA PHE A 60 -4.31 6.23 -11.94
C PHE A 60 -4.47 7.24 -13.08
N GLY A 61 -4.84 6.77 -14.27
CA GLY A 61 -5.00 7.57 -15.46
C GLY A 61 -6.25 8.45 -15.45
N LYS A 62 -7.29 8.04 -14.70
CA LYS A 62 -8.57 8.75 -14.60
C LYS A 62 -9.02 9.02 -13.15
N ALA A 63 -9.37 8.00 -12.39
CA ALA A 63 -10.07 8.17 -11.10
C ALA A 63 -9.27 9.01 -10.10
N LEU A 64 -7.97 8.75 -9.93
CA LEU A 64 -7.13 9.52 -9.01
C LEU A 64 -6.85 10.94 -9.52
N LYS A 65 -6.78 11.17 -10.83
CA LYS A 65 -6.68 12.54 -11.37
C LYS A 65 -7.94 13.35 -11.05
N GLU A 66 -9.12 12.74 -11.19
CA GLU A 66 -10.38 13.37 -10.80
C GLU A 66 -10.43 13.65 -9.29
N LEU A 67 -9.96 12.70 -8.46
CA LEU A 67 -9.88 12.87 -7.01
C LEU A 67 -9.00 14.05 -6.59
N PHE A 68 -7.77 14.13 -7.11
CA PHE A 68 -6.83 15.19 -6.71
C PHE A 68 -7.18 16.55 -7.32
N ALA A 69 -7.88 16.58 -8.46
CA ALA A 69 -8.43 17.80 -9.05
C ALA A 69 -9.58 18.43 -8.24
N LEU A 70 -10.15 17.73 -7.25
CA LEU A 70 -11.19 18.31 -6.39
C LEU A 70 -10.64 19.51 -5.60
N PRO A 71 -11.49 20.52 -5.29
CA PRO A 71 -11.10 21.64 -4.44
C PRO A 71 -10.61 21.17 -3.07
N ASN A 72 -9.63 21.89 -2.49
CA ASN A 72 -9.09 21.55 -1.18
C ASN A 72 -10.18 21.56 -0.10
N GLU A 73 -11.18 22.44 -0.22
CA GLU A 73 -12.33 22.49 0.68
C GLU A 73 -13.09 21.16 0.67
N ALA A 74 -13.19 20.49 -0.49
CA ALA A 74 -13.82 19.18 -0.58
C ALA A 74 -12.99 18.09 0.10
N LYS A 75 -11.68 18.09 -0.13
CA LYS A 75 -10.75 17.13 0.48
C LYS A 75 -10.70 17.29 2.01
N ILE A 76 -10.69 18.53 2.52
CA ILE A 76 -10.72 18.85 3.95
C ILE A 76 -11.99 18.33 4.66
N ARG A 77 -13.14 18.28 3.98
CA ARG A 77 -14.39 17.72 4.57
C ARG A 77 -14.27 16.26 4.98
N THR A 78 -13.29 15.54 4.44
CA THR A 78 -13.04 14.15 4.84
C THR A 78 -12.37 14.04 6.20
N ASN A 79 -11.75 15.11 6.72
CA ASN A 79 -11.16 15.13 8.05
C ASN A 79 -12.24 14.98 9.12
N CYS A 80 -12.01 14.09 10.08
CA CYS A 80 -12.91 13.87 11.20
C CYS A 80 -12.53 14.79 12.37
N PRO A 81 -13.39 15.73 12.80
CA PRO A 81 -13.11 16.60 13.94
C PRO A 81 -13.00 15.83 15.27
N GLU A 82 -13.61 14.65 15.35
CA GLU A 82 -13.71 13.82 16.56
C GLU A 82 -12.44 12.99 16.82
N THR A 83 -11.53 12.89 15.84
CA THR A 83 -10.23 12.23 15.97
C THR A 83 -9.09 13.20 15.64
N PRO A 84 -8.81 14.20 16.50
CA PRO A 84 -7.73 15.16 16.28
C PRO A 84 -6.40 14.45 16.02
N GLY A 85 -5.77 14.73 14.88
CA GLY A 85 -4.49 14.11 14.46
C GLY A 85 -4.61 13.04 13.37
N HIS A 86 -5.80 12.46 13.16
CA HIS A 86 -6.07 11.53 12.06
C HIS A 86 -6.77 12.27 10.92
N ASN A 87 -6.00 13.11 10.23
CA ASN A 87 -6.51 13.85 9.08
C ASN A 87 -6.51 12.95 7.84
N ASN A 88 -7.72 12.67 7.34
CA ASN A 88 -7.93 11.96 6.09
C ASN A 88 -7.45 12.75 4.86
N TYR A 89 -7.14 14.03 5.01
CA TYR A 89 -6.47 14.84 4.00
C TYR A 89 -5.20 15.47 4.58
N SER A 90 -4.06 15.19 3.94
CA SER A 90 -2.74 15.64 4.37
C SER A 90 -2.01 16.35 3.24
N VAL A 91 -1.30 17.43 3.57
CA VAL A 91 -0.41 18.17 2.66
C VAL A 91 0.92 18.41 3.36
N VAL A 92 2.00 18.49 2.59
CA VAL A 92 3.31 18.91 3.10
C VAL A 92 3.57 20.35 2.65
N LEU A 93 3.70 21.25 3.63
CA LEU A 93 3.92 22.67 3.34
C LEU A 93 5.22 22.85 2.54
N GLY A 94 5.12 23.59 1.43
CA GLY A 94 6.26 23.88 0.57
C GLY A 94 6.56 22.81 -0.50
N SER A 95 5.85 21.68 -0.52
CA SER A 95 5.94 20.69 -1.61
C SER A 95 4.63 20.60 -2.40
N ASP A 96 4.68 19.93 -3.55
CA ASP A 96 3.49 19.54 -4.31
C ASP A 96 3.04 18.12 -3.92
N TYR A 97 2.90 17.92 -2.60
CA TYR A 97 2.44 16.66 -2.04
C TYR A 97 1.08 16.83 -1.42
N GLU A 98 0.18 15.91 -1.76
CA GLU A 98 -1.06 15.72 -1.03
C GLU A 98 -1.46 14.25 -0.97
N ALA A 99 -2.20 13.88 0.07
CA ALA A 99 -2.70 12.53 0.25
C ALA A 99 -4.10 12.53 0.84
N LEU A 100 -4.90 11.55 0.43
CA LEU A 100 -6.18 11.22 1.05
C LEU A 100 -6.16 9.80 1.62
N THR A 101 -6.68 9.64 2.83
CA THR A 101 -6.82 8.34 3.50
C THR A 101 -8.29 8.04 3.75
N ILE A 102 -8.71 6.83 3.39
CA ILE A 102 -10.00 6.26 3.79
C ILE A 102 -9.74 5.37 5.00
N PRO A 103 -10.26 5.74 6.18
CA PRO A 103 -10.13 4.90 7.37
C PRO A 103 -11.11 3.73 7.32
N ASP A 104 -10.61 2.55 7.70
CA ASP A 104 -11.34 1.29 7.85
C ASP A 104 -12.44 1.08 6.79
N PHE A 105 -12.04 0.95 5.53
CA PHE A 105 -12.99 0.86 4.42
C PHE A 105 -13.77 -0.46 4.37
N ASN A 106 -13.35 -1.48 5.13
CA ASN A 106 -14.03 -2.77 5.20
C ASN A 106 -15.42 -2.65 5.85
N VAL A 107 -15.64 -1.59 6.64
CA VAL A 107 -16.99 -1.12 6.97
C VAL A 107 -17.53 -0.45 5.70
N GLY A 108 -18.25 -1.19 4.85
CA GLY A 108 -18.68 -0.71 3.51
C GLY A 108 -19.37 0.66 3.48
N ARG A 109 -19.92 1.14 4.61
CA ARG A 109 -20.47 2.51 4.74
C ARG A 109 -19.40 3.61 4.75
N ASN A 110 -18.15 3.31 5.12
CA ASN A 110 -17.07 4.28 5.24
C ASN A 110 -16.60 4.76 3.87
N PHE A 111 -16.48 3.86 2.88
CA PHE A 111 -16.18 4.26 1.50
C PHE A 111 -17.27 5.16 0.93
N ASP A 112 -18.54 4.78 1.08
CA ASP A 112 -19.67 5.58 0.59
C ASP A 112 -19.76 6.95 1.28
N LYS A 113 -19.53 6.99 2.59
CA LYS A 113 -19.45 8.25 3.34
C LYS A 113 -18.30 9.12 2.83
N PHE A 114 -17.12 8.54 2.59
CA PHE A 114 -15.96 9.24 2.05
C PHE A 114 -16.25 9.85 0.68
N VAL A 115 -16.79 9.06 -0.26
CA VAL A 115 -17.19 9.54 -1.59
C VAL A 115 -18.26 10.62 -1.47
N GLY A 116 -19.25 10.45 -0.60
CA GLY A 116 -20.30 11.42 -0.34
C GLY A 116 -19.78 12.77 0.18
N LEU A 117 -18.76 12.76 1.05
CA LEU A 117 -18.11 13.98 1.55
C LEU A 117 -17.32 14.72 0.46
N LEU A 118 -16.68 13.99 -0.45
CA LEU A 118 -15.89 14.55 -1.53
C LEU A 118 -16.76 15.11 -2.67
N MET A 119 -17.73 14.32 -3.13
CA MET A 119 -18.43 14.53 -4.40
C MET A 119 -19.96 14.66 -4.25
N GLY A 120 -20.49 14.67 -3.02
CA GLY A 120 -21.93 14.64 -2.73
C GLY A 120 -22.53 13.24 -2.81
N GLU A 121 -23.76 13.06 -2.31
CA GLU A 121 -24.39 11.73 -2.15
C GLU A 121 -24.50 10.90 -3.44
N LYS A 122 -24.66 11.56 -4.60
CA LYS A 122 -24.71 10.87 -5.90
C LYS A 122 -23.32 10.50 -6.43
N GLY A 123 -22.28 11.19 -5.96
CA GLY A 123 -20.87 10.98 -6.35
C GLY A 123 -20.63 10.93 -7.86
N ASN A 124 -19.49 10.34 -8.23
CA ASN A 124 -19.24 9.81 -9.57
C ASN A 124 -19.34 8.26 -9.48
N PRO A 125 -20.36 7.63 -10.08
CA PRO A 125 -20.53 6.17 -10.03
C PRO A 125 -19.33 5.40 -10.59
N GLU A 126 -18.74 5.89 -11.67
CA GLU A 126 -17.59 5.23 -12.31
C GLU A 126 -16.35 5.31 -11.40
N PHE A 127 -16.10 6.47 -10.79
CA PHE A 127 -15.05 6.62 -9.77
C PHE A 127 -15.27 5.63 -8.62
N ARG A 128 -16.51 5.51 -8.13
CA ARG A 128 -16.87 4.62 -7.03
C ARG A 128 -16.54 3.17 -7.37
N ASP A 129 -16.99 2.70 -8.54
CA ASP A 129 -16.78 1.33 -8.98
C ASP A 129 -15.28 1.02 -9.16
N VAL A 130 -14.55 1.89 -9.87
CA VAL A 130 -13.12 1.72 -10.14
C VAL A 130 -12.31 1.68 -8.84
N VAL A 131 -12.51 2.65 -7.95
CA VAL A 131 -11.73 2.76 -6.72
C VAL A 131 -12.09 1.64 -5.75
N TYR A 132 -13.38 1.30 -5.62
CA TYR A 132 -13.81 0.20 -4.75
C TYR A 132 -13.25 -1.14 -5.23
N THR A 133 -13.37 -1.45 -6.52
CA THR A 133 -12.80 -2.69 -7.08
C THR A 133 -11.29 -2.76 -6.83
N PHE A 134 -10.57 -1.67 -7.06
CA PHE A 134 -9.13 -1.64 -6.82
C PHE A 134 -8.77 -1.85 -5.34
N MET A 135 -9.51 -1.21 -4.41
CA MET A 135 -9.32 -1.41 -2.98
C MET A 135 -9.52 -2.86 -2.56
N MET A 136 -10.56 -3.52 -3.09
CA MET A 136 -10.83 -4.93 -2.80
C MET A 136 -9.71 -5.85 -3.32
N LEU A 137 -9.13 -5.57 -4.49
CA LEU A 137 -8.00 -6.31 -5.03
C LEU A 137 -6.75 -6.18 -4.15
N LEU A 138 -6.42 -4.96 -3.69
CA LEU A 138 -5.30 -4.75 -2.79
C LEU A 138 -5.52 -5.43 -1.44
N MET A 139 -6.75 -5.42 -0.93
CA MET A 139 -7.12 -6.10 0.30
C MET A 139 -6.99 -7.62 0.17
N GLU A 140 -7.41 -8.21 -0.96
CA GLU A 140 -7.23 -9.65 -1.22
C GLU A 140 -5.74 -10.03 -1.19
N VAL A 141 -4.90 -9.21 -1.83
CA VAL A 141 -3.43 -9.39 -1.81
C VAL A 141 -2.87 -9.30 -0.39
N ASP A 142 -3.23 -8.28 0.40
CA ASP A 142 -2.79 -8.16 1.81
C ASP A 142 -3.20 -9.40 2.62
N GLN A 143 -4.46 -9.84 2.49
CA GLN A 143 -4.97 -11.01 3.19
C GLN A 143 -4.25 -12.30 2.79
N MET A 144 -3.91 -12.48 1.51
CA MET A 144 -3.13 -13.63 1.06
C MET A 144 -1.74 -13.64 1.69
N VAL A 145 -1.00 -12.53 1.62
CA VAL A 145 0.35 -12.43 2.21
C VAL A 145 0.28 -12.64 3.72
N ARG A 146 -0.71 -12.03 4.38
CA ARG A 146 -0.93 -12.16 5.83
C ARG A 146 -1.24 -13.61 6.23
N LYS A 147 -2.06 -14.33 5.47
CA LYS A 147 -2.31 -15.76 5.73
C LYS A 147 -1.04 -16.58 5.57
N MET A 148 -0.24 -16.31 4.53
CA MET A 148 1.07 -16.95 4.33
C MET A 148 2.02 -16.70 5.51
N ILE A 149 2.03 -15.48 6.06
CA ILE A 149 2.81 -15.13 7.26
C ILE A 149 2.34 -15.95 8.48
N PHE A 150 1.04 -16.00 8.74
CA PHE A 150 0.46 -16.75 9.86
C PHE A 150 0.75 -18.25 9.76
N GLU A 151 0.60 -18.84 8.58
CA GLU A 151 0.98 -20.23 8.31
C GLU A 151 2.49 -20.45 8.43
N GLY A 152 3.31 -19.48 8.01
CA GLY A 152 4.77 -19.53 8.11
C GLY A 152 5.26 -19.54 9.56
N PHE A 153 4.53 -18.87 10.47
CA PHE A 153 4.79 -18.88 11.90
C PHE A 153 4.09 -20.02 12.67
N GLY A 154 3.25 -20.81 12.01
CA GLY A 154 2.48 -21.89 12.66
C GLY A 154 1.39 -21.39 13.63
N VAL A 155 0.84 -20.21 13.34
CA VAL A 155 -0.18 -19.52 14.15
C VAL A 155 -1.47 -19.26 13.37
N GLU A 156 -1.68 -20.01 12.29
CA GLU A 156 -2.81 -19.89 11.35
C GLU A 156 -4.19 -19.95 12.02
N LYS A 157 -4.30 -20.65 13.16
CA LYS A 157 -5.52 -20.70 13.97
C LYS A 157 -6.01 -19.33 14.48
N TYR A 158 -5.16 -18.30 14.46
CA TYR A 158 -5.53 -16.94 14.87
C TYR A 158 -5.84 -16.01 13.69
N PHE A 159 -5.73 -16.49 12.44
CA PHE A 159 -5.89 -15.65 11.26
C PHE A 159 -7.27 -15.00 11.18
N ASP A 160 -8.34 -15.75 11.36
CA ASP A 160 -9.71 -15.21 11.28
C ASP A 160 -9.96 -14.15 12.37
N LYS A 161 -9.51 -14.42 13.61
CA LYS A 161 -9.60 -13.47 14.72
C LYS A 161 -8.77 -12.20 14.45
N HIS A 162 -7.61 -12.35 13.82
CA HIS A 162 -6.78 -11.21 13.42
C HIS A 162 -7.54 -10.34 12.41
N LEU A 163 -8.15 -10.95 11.38
CA LEU A 163 -8.95 -10.23 10.39
C LEU A 163 -10.15 -9.48 11.00
N GLU A 164 -10.79 -10.04 12.02
CA GLU A 164 -11.89 -9.37 12.75
C GLU A 164 -11.44 -8.11 13.50
N SER A 165 -10.16 -8.05 13.91
CA SER A 165 -9.58 -6.92 14.65
C SER A 165 -8.82 -5.93 13.80
N TYR A 166 -8.64 -6.24 12.51
CA TYR A 166 -7.72 -5.52 11.63
C TYR A 166 -8.43 -4.42 10.84
N GLU A 167 -8.01 -3.17 11.08
CA GLU A 167 -8.49 -2.00 10.36
C GLU A 167 -7.73 -1.82 9.03
N HIS A 168 -8.45 -1.61 7.94
CA HIS A 168 -7.85 -1.43 6.63
C HIS A 168 -7.86 0.04 6.21
N TYR A 169 -6.68 0.61 6.01
CA TYR A 169 -6.52 1.99 5.55
C TYR A 169 -6.13 1.99 4.07
N MET A 170 -6.82 2.79 3.26
CA MET A 170 -6.40 3.06 1.88
C MET A 170 -5.89 4.48 1.78
N ARG A 171 -4.63 4.66 1.37
CA ARG A 171 -4.04 5.98 1.14
C ARG A 171 -3.78 6.21 -0.35
N PHE A 172 -4.36 7.26 -0.90
CA PHE A 172 -3.99 7.81 -2.20
C PHE A 172 -2.98 8.93 -1.98
N SER A 173 -1.87 8.92 -2.72
CA SER A 173 -0.86 9.98 -2.63
C SER A 173 -0.55 10.55 -4.02
N HIS A 174 -0.47 11.87 -4.10
CA HIS A 174 -0.04 12.60 -5.28
C HIS A 174 1.28 13.30 -5.00
N TYR A 175 2.21 13.14 -5.95
CA TYR A 175 3.54 13.77 -5.93
C TYR A 175 3.70 14.58 -7.21
N GLY A 176 3.68 15.90 -7.09
CA GLY A 176 3.98 16.80 -8.17
C GLY A 176 5.45 17.24 -8.20
N PRO A 177 5.82 18.04 -9.21
CA PRO A 177 7.19 18.53 -9.35
C PRO A 177 7.59 19.45 -8.17
N PRO A 178 8.89 19.57 -7.88
CA PRO A 178 9.37 20.53 -6.89
C PRO A 178 8.88 21.95 -7.17
N LYS A 179 8.35 22.63 -6.15
CA LYS A 179 7.85 24.01 -6.27
C LYS A 179 8.97 25.04 -6.34
N THR A 180 10.13 24.69 -5.81
CA THR A 180 11.33 25.54 -5.81
C THR A 180 12.58 24.71 -6.09
N ARG A 181 13.63 25.35 -6.58
CA ARG A 181 14.91 24.69 -6.86
C ARG A 181 15.61 24.19 -5.59
N ASP A 182 15.31 24.81 -4.45
CA ASP A 182 15.93 24.51 -3.16
C ASP A 182 15.13 23.48 -2.34
N GLN A 183 14.02 22.98 -2.88
CA GLN A 183 13.23 21.93 -2.23
C GLN A 183 14.08 20.63 -2.14
N PRO A 184 14.06 19.93 -0.98
CA PRO A 184 14.70 18.63 -0.86
C PRO A 184 14.24 17.67 -1.97
N ALA A 185 15.15 16.84 -2.46
CA ALA A 185 14.85 15.84 -3.48
C ALA A 185 13.78 14.83 -3.03
N ASN A 186 13.67 14.61 -1.71
CA ASN A 186 12.73 13.65 -1.14
C ASN A 186 11.37 14.32 -0.92
N SER A 187 10.32 13.77 -1.55
CA SER A 187 8.94 14.23 -1.33
C SER A 187 8.36 13.81 0.02
N LEU A 188 8.89 12.74 0.63
CA LEU A 188 8.60 12.29 1.98
C LEU A 188 9.90 11.99 2.73
N ALA A 189 9.90 12.22 4.04
CA ALA A 189 11.00 11.85 4.90
C ALA A 189 11.15 10.31 4.96
N VAL A 190 12.36 9.83 5.25
CA VAL A 190 12.61 8.43 5.57
C VAL A 190 11.79 8.05 6.81
N HIS A 191 10.99 6.99 6.72
CA HIS A 191 10.10 6.54 7.79
C HIS A 191 9.81 5.03 7.68
N THR A 192 9.21 4.49 8.73
CA THR A 192 8.57 3.17 8.76
C THR A 192 7.06 3.34 8.82
N ASP A 193 6.34 2.33 8.33
CA ASP A 193 4.88 2.30 8.44
C ASP A 193 4.48 1.73 9.80
N MET A 194 3.64 2.47 10.55
CA MET A 194 3.18 2.03 11.87
C MET A 194 2.21 0.83 11.82
N ALA A 195 1.74 0.44 10.63
CA ALA A 195 0.79 -0.66 10.44
C ALA A 195 1.46 -2.05 10.57
N PHE A 196 0.69 -3.12 10.43
CA PHE A 196 1.24 -4.47 10.26
C PHE A 196 1.99 -4.65 8.94
N SER A 197 1.42 -4.15 7.85
CA SER A 197 1.97 -4.27 6.50
C SER A 197 1.38 -3.22 5.58
N THR A 198 2.07 -2.99 4.47
CA THR A 198 1.62 -2.09 3.40
C THR A 198 1.75 -2.80 2.06
N VAL A 199 0.67 -2.75 1.27
CA VAL A 199 0.69 -3.08 -0.16
C VAL A 199 0.69 -1.76 -0.93
N LEU A 200 1.83 -1.41 -1.53
CA LEU A 200 2.02 -0.18 -2.28
C LEU A 200 1.93 -0.46 -3.79
N CYS A 201 1.04 0.26 -4.47
CA CYS A 201 0.96 0.24 -5.93
C CYS A 201 1.53 1.55 -6.50
N GLN A 202 2.66 1.46 -7.21
CA GLN A 202 3.25 2.61 -7.89
C GLN A 202 2.71 2.75 -9.33
N HIS A 203 2.71 3.98 -9.86
CA HIS A 203 2.30 4.29 -11.22
C HIS A 203 3.30 5.23 -11.91
N GLU A 204 3.89 4.72 -13.00
CA GLU A 204 4.76 5.37 -14.00
C GLU A 204 6.10 5.96 -13.51
N GLU A 205 6.13 6.54 -12.33
CA GLU A 205 7.29 7.25 -11.77
C GLU A 205 8.08 6.40 -10.77
N GLU A 206 9.40 6.53 -10.86
CA GLU A 206 10.34 6.03 -9.85
C GLU A 206 10.37 7.01 -8.68
N GLY A 207 10.33 6.53 -7.44
CA GLY A 207 10.29 7.42 -6.27
C GLY A 207 10.28 6.72 -4.92
N LEU A 208 9.81 5.47 -4.86
CA LEU A 208 10.04 4.64 -3.69
C LEU A 208 11.51 4.17 -3.70
N GLU A 209 12.16 4.33 -2.56
CA GLU A 209 13.42 3.65 -2.23
C GLU A 209 13.22 2.92 -0.91
N ILE A 210 13.66 1.66 -0.84
CA ILE A 210 13.61 0.83 0.35
C ILE A 210 15.02 0.68 0.88
N LEU A 211 15.20 1.03 2.13
CA LEU A 211 16.48 0.83 2.79
C LEU A 211 16.55 -0.57 3.43
N THR A 212 17.63 -1.28 3.13
CA THR A 212 17.92 -2.62 3.61
C THR A 212 18.73 -2.63 4.90
N LYS A 213 18.77 -3.80 5.56
CA LYS A 213 19.51 -4.03 6.81
C LYS A 213 21.02 -3.73 6.73
N ASP A 214 21.60 -3.74 5.53
CA ASP A 214 23.01 -3.43 5.30
C ASP A 214 23.27 -1.94 4.98
N GLY A 215 22.24 -1.10 5.07
CA GLY A 215 22.32 0.35 4.83
C GLY A 215 22.34 0.75 3.36
N SER A 216 22.03 -0.19 2.45
CA SER A 216 21.88 0.11 1.02
C SER A 216 20.42 0.44 0.67
N TRP A 217 20.23 1.10 -0.47
CA TRP A 217 18.90 1.48 -0.97
C TRP A 217 18.56 0.65 -2.21
N ILE A 218 17.36 0.09 -2.21
CA ILE A 218 16.77 -0.65 -3.31
C ILE A 218 15.63 0.16 -3.91
N THR A 219 15.66 0.37 -5.22
CA THR A 219 14.55 0.96 -5.97
C THR A 219 13.69 -0.17 -6.55
N PRO A 220 12.39 -0.25 -6.20
CA PRO A 220 11.47 -1.18 -6.84
C PRO A 220 11.32 -0.89 -8.34
N SER A 221 10.83 -1.89 -9.07
CA SER A 221 10.47 -1.81 -10.47
C SER A 221 9.38 -0.77 -10.71
N ARG A 222 9.38 -0.16 -11.90
CA ARG A 222 8.27 0.69 -12.34
C ARG A 222 6.97 -0.09 -12.37
N ASN A 223 5.87 0.59 -12.02
CA ASN A 223 4.53 -0.02 -11.94
C ASN A 223 4.48 -1.25 -11.01
N SER A 224 5.36 -1.34 -10.02
CA SER A 224 5.37 -2.45 -9.07
C SER A 224 4.10 -2.48 -8.22
N LEU A 225 3.81 -3.67 -7.70
CA LEU A 225 2.97 -3.87 -6.54
C LEU A 225 3.89 -4.40 -5.45
N THR A 226 4.20 -3.60 -4.44
CA THR A 226 5.23 -3.92 -3.45
C THR A 226 4.59 -4.19 -2.10
N PHE A 227 4.93 -5.30 -1.46
CA PHE A 227 4.59 -5.56 -0.07
C PHE A 227 5.74 -5.14 0.83
N MET A 228 5.44 -4.46 1.94
CA MET A 228 6.40 -4.05 2.95
C MET A 228 5.89 -4.40 4.35
N VAL A 229 6.79 -4.83 5.22
CA VAL A 229 6.53 -5.06 6.64
C VAL A 229 6.43 -3.72 7.35
N GLY A 230 5.39 -3.55 8.16
CA GLY A 230 5.28 -2.40 9.07
C GLY A 230 5.68 -2.76 10.51
N ASP A 231 5.65 -1.76 11.37
CA ASP A 231 6.19 -1.82 12.73
C ASP A 231 5.46 -2.83 13.63
N GLU A 232 4.15 -3.01 13.49
CA GLU A 232 3.40 -3.99 14.30
C GLU A 232 3.88 -5.43 14.05
N LEU A 233 4.21 -5.77 12.80
CA LEU A 233 4.74 -7.07 12.45
C LEU A 233 6.22 -7.18 12.83
N SER A 234 7.00 -6.11 12.67
CA SER A 234 8.44 -6.12 13.00
C SER A 234 8.72 -6.35 14.50
N VAL A 235 7.90 -5.76 15.38
CA VAL A 235 8.00 -5.94 16.84
C VAL A 235 7.68 -7.37 17.29
N SER A 236 6.91 -8.12 16.49
CA SER A 236 6.43 -9.46 16.85
C SER A 236 7.45 -10.60 16.66
N ASN A 237 8.66 -10.34 16.13
CA ASN A 237 9.71 -11.36 16.02
C ASN A 237 11.14 -10.79 16.06
N CYS A 238 12.00 -11.41 16.89
CA CYS A 238 13.40 -11.05 17.13
C CYS A 238 14.36 -11.08 15.92
N ASP A 239 13.88 -11.31 14.69
CA ASP A 239 14.72 -11.39 13.48
C ASP A 239 14.32 -10.38 12.37
N PHE A 240 13.24 -9.61 12.53
CA PHE A 240 12.88 -8.51 11.62
C PHE A 240 13.31 -7.17 12.19
N LYS A 241 14.63 -6.91 12.19
CA LYS A 241 15.11 -5.54 12.40
C LYS A 241 14.98 -4.76 11.10
N LEU A 242 14.03 -3.82 11.05
CA LEU A 242 14.18 -2.65 10.17
C LEU A 242 15.27 -1.77 10.79
N ILE A 243 16.29 -1.44 10.01
CA ILE A 243 17.35 -0.48 10.39
C ILE A 243 17.48 0.51 9.23
N LEU A 244 17.47 1.80 9.62
CA LEU A 244 17.56 3.07 8.88
C LEU A 244 18.91 3.35 8.18
#